data_AF-A0A418YXW6-F1
#
_entry.id   AF-A0A418YXW6-F1
#
_cell.length_a   1.000
_cell.length_b   1.000
_cell.length_c   1.000
_cell.angle_alpha   90.00
_cell.angle_beta   90.00
_cell.angle_gamma   90.00
#
_symmetry.space_group_name_H-M   'P 1'
#
loop_
_entity.id
_entity.type
_entity.pdbx_description
1 polymer ?
#
loop_
_entity_poly.entity_id
_entity_poly.type
_entity_poly.pdbx_seq_one_letter_code
_entity_poly.pdbx_strand_id
1 'polypeptide(L)'
;MLDEMRAIVSVLIGKALEGDTNAASIVLAKCLPSIKAQAEKVNFDFDATAPIGDQVAQVLDAIAAGVVAPDVGRLICDSIGILANVRASEELAARIEALEAASDARR
;
A
#
# COMPACT_ATOMS: atom_id res chain seq x y z
N MET A 1 -40.12 16.67 -3.13
CA MET A 1 -38.91 15.91 -2.71
C MET A 1 -37.61 16.71 -2.77
N LEU A 2 -37.34 17.46 -3.85
CA LEU A 2 -36.10 18.26 -3.98
C LEU A 2 -36.10 19.48 -3.04
N ASP A 3 -37.25 20.10 -2.80
CA ASP A 3 -37.36 21.29 -1.95
C ASP A 3 -37.17 20.95 -0.47
N GLU A 4 -37.74 19.84 -0.02
CA GLU A 4 -37.55 19.29 1.32
C GLU A 4 -36.08 18.94 1.56
N MET A 5 -35.39 18.40 0.55
CA MET A 5 -33.96 18.12 0.62
C MET A 5 -33.13 19.40 0.74
N ARG A 6 -33.46 20.45 -0.02
CA ARG A 6 -32.80 21.77 0.09
C ARG A 6 -33.04 22.40 1.46
N ALA A 7 -34.24 22.27 2.01
CA ALA A 7 -34.59 22.79 3.33
C ALA A 7 -33.77 22.09 4.43
N ILE A 8 -33.62 20.76 4.36
CA ILE A 8 -32.79 19.99 5.30
C ILE A 8 -31.34 20.47 5.25
N VAL A 9 -30.78 20.67 4.04
CA VAL A 9 -29.40 21.16 3.87
C VAL A 9 -29.25 22.56 4.47
N SER A 10 -30.20 23.47 4.23
CA SER A 10 -30.17 24.83 4.79
C SER A 10 -30.15 24.83 6.33
N VAL A 11 -30.98 23.99 6.96
CA VAL A 11 -31.01 23.83 8.42
C VAL A 11 -29.68 23.32 8.96
N LEU A 12 -29.09 22.31 8.31
CA LEU A 12 -27.80 21.76 8.72
C LEU A 12 -26.65 22.77 8.57
N ILE A 13 -26.66 23.57 7.50
CA ILE A 13 -25.68 24.65 7.32
C ILE A 13 -25.82 25.70 8.43
N GLY A 14 -27.05 26.13 8.74
CA GLY A 14 -27.31 27.08 9.82
C GLY A 14 -26.76 26.59 11.16
N LYS A 15 -27.11 25.36 11.56
CA LYS A 15 -26.60 24.74 12.79
C LYS A 15 -25.08 24.62 12.81
N ALA A 16 -24.47 24.25 11.69
CA ALA A 16 -23.01 24.16 11.59
C ALA A 16 -22.34 25.52 11.81
N LEU A 17 -22.90 26.60 11.27
CA LEU A 17 -22.40 27.97 11.46
C LEU A 17 -22.57 28.47 12.90
N GLU A 18 -23.58 27.98 13.62
CA GLU A 18 -23.79 28.23 15.05
C GLU A 18 -22.86 27.40 15.96
N GLY A 19 -22.06 26.49 15.40
CA GLY A 19 -21.07 25.70 16.14
C GLY A 19 -21.51 24.27 16.48
N ASP A 20 -22.60 23.76 15.91
CA ASP A 20 -22.98 22.35 16.04
C ASP A 20 -21.96 21.46 15.29
N THR A 21 -21.10 20.77 16.04
CA THR A 21 -20.02 19.93 15.51
C THR A 21 -20.53 18.73 14.70
N ASN A 22 -21.73 18.24 14.99
CA ASN A 22 -22.33 17.13 14.25
C ASN A 22 -22.85 17.62 12.89
N ALA A 23 -23.56 18.76 12.87
CA ALA A 23 -24.00 19.39 11.63
C ALA A 23 -22.81 19.79 10.74
N ALA A 24 -21.76 20.35 11.34
CA ALA A 24 -20.51 20.68 10.66
C ALA A 24 -19.85 19.44 10.04
N SER A 25 -19.76 18.33 10.78
CA SER A 25 -19.17 17.07 10.28
C SER A 25 -19.93 16.53 9.06
N ILE A 26 -21.26 16.57 9.08
CA ILE A 26 -22.11 16.11 7.95
C ILE A 26 -21.89 16.99 6.72
N VAL A 27 -21.88 18.32 6.88
CA VAL A 27 -21.68 19.27 5.78
C VAL A 27 -20.27 19.13 5.20
N LEU A 28 -19.24 19.10 6.05
CA LEU A 28 -17.84 18.95 5.62
C LEU A 28 -17.61 17.64 4.85
N ALA A 29 -18.22 16.53 5.27
CA ALA A 29 -18.12 15.25 4.56
C ALA A 29 -18.73 15.26 3.14
N LYS A 30 -19.61 16.21 2.83
CA LYS A 30 -20.21 16.38 1.49
C LYS A 30 -19.50 17.44 0.64
N CYS A 31 -18.86 18.42 1.27
CA CYS A 31 -18.19 19.53 0.58
C CYS A 31 -16.68 19.28 0.37
N LEU A 32 -16.04 18.48 1.21
CA LEU A 32 -14.62 18.19 1.14
C LEU A 32 -14.37 16.75 0.70
N PRO A 33 -13.35 16.48 -0.14
CA PRO A 33 -12.90 15.13 -0.37
C PRO A 33 -12.38 14.53 0.94
N SER A 34 -12.66 13.25 1.18
CA SER A 34 -12.10 12.54 2.33
C SER A 34 -10.57 12.49 2.20
N ILE A 35 -9.89 13.16 3.12
CA ILE A 35 -8.44 13.05 3.27
C ILE A 35 -8.17 11.78 4.07
N LYS A 36 -7.70 10.74 3.40
CA LYS A 36 -7.24 9.52 4.08
C LYS A 36 -5.90 9.81 4.75
N ALA A 37 -5.73 9.30 5.97
CA ALA A 37 -4.40 9.22 6.57
C ALA A 37 -3.50 8.41 5.64
N GLN A 38 -2.38 9.00 5.23
CA GLN A 38 -1.37 8.33 4.42
C GLN A 38 -0.13 8.17 5.28
N ALA A 39 0.52 7.01 5.17
CA ALA A 39 1.85 6.84 5.73
C ALA A 39 2.80 7.86 5.09
N GLU A 40 3.73 8.37 5.88
CA GLU A 40 4.76 9.27 5.37
C GLU A 40 5.62 8.55 4.33
N LYS A 41 6.06 9.28 3.31
CA LYS A 41 6.98 8.72 2.32
C LYS A 41 8.32 8.49 2.98
N VAL A 42 8.87 7.30 2.80
CA VAL A 42 10.21 6.95 3.29
C VAL A 42 11.23 7.01 2.17
N ASN A 43 12.46 7.39 2.51
CA ASN A 43 13.59 7.36 1.58
C ASN A 43 14.77 6.70 2.30
N PHE A 44 15.22 5.57 1.78
CA PHE A 44 16.35 4.81 2.32
C PHE A 44 17.12 4.18 1.16
N ASP A 45 18.39 3.85 1.39
CA ASP A 45 19.21 3.20 0.38
C ASP A 45 18.76 1.76 0.18
N PHE A 46 18.50 1.37 -1.06
CA PHE A 46 17.95 0.08 -1.41
C PHE A 46 18.48 -0.40 -2.76
N ASP A 47 19.21 -1.51 -2.74
CA ASP A 47 19.70 -2.17 -3.93
C ASP A 47 18.76 -3.33 -4.33
N ALA A 48 17.87 -3.05 -5.30
CA ALA A 48 16.93 -4.04 -5.84
C ALA A 48 17.62 -5.19 -6.62
N THR A 49 18.91 -5.07 -6.93
CA THR A 49 19.68 -6.08 -7.65
C THR A 49 20.41 -7.04 -6.71
N ALA A 50 20.55 -6.68 -5.43
CA ALA A 50 21.16 -7.54 -4.41
C ALA A 50 20.36 -8.84 -4.19
N PRO A 51 20.98 -9.88 -3.61
CA PRO A 51 20.27 -11.07 -3.15
C PRO A 51 19.07 -10.72 -2.24
N ILE A 52 17.99 -11.50 -2.31
CA ILE A 52 16.75 -11.25 -1.55
C ILE A 52 17.01 -11.12 -0.04
N GLY A 53 17.90 -11.94 0.52
CA GLY A 53 18.28 -11.86 1.93
C GLY A 53 18.91 -10.52 2.30
N ASP A 54 19.77 -9.98 1.43
CA ASP A 54 20.44 -8.70 1.62
C ASP A 54 19.47 -7.54 1.46
N GLN A 55 18.50 -7.65 0.54
CA GLN A 55 17.41 -6.67 0.41
C GLN A 55 16.59 -6.58 1.70
N VAL A 56 16.26 -7.71 2.33
CA VAL A 56 15.55 -7.73 3.62
C VAL A 56 16.41 -7.12 4.72
N ALA A 57 17.72 -7.43 4.74
CA ALA A 57 18.64 -6.84 5.71
C ALA A 57 18.72 -5.30 5.59
N GLN A 58 18.80 -4.77 4.36
CA GLN A 58 18.79 -3.32 4.10
C GLN A 58 17.52 -2.64 4.66
N VAL A 59 16.36 -3.28 4.54
CA VAL A 59 15.11 -2.76 5.12
C VAL A 59 15.17 -2.79 6.66
N LEU A 60 15.68 -3.86 7.26
CA LEU A 60 15.81 -3.96 8.72
C LEU A 60 16.80 -2.91 9.27
N ASP A 61 17.89 -2.66 8.57
CA ASP A 61 18.87 -1.62 8.92
C ASP A 61 18.23 -0.22 8.85
N ALA A 62 17.43 0.04 7.82
CA ALA A 62 16.69 1.30 7.69
C ALA A 62 15.66 1.51 8.82
N ILE A 63 15.03 0.43 9.30
CA ILE A 63 14.15 0.46 10.48
C ILE A 63 14.97 0.76 11.74
N ALA A 64 16.10 0.07 11.94
CA ALA A 64 16.97 0.27 13.10
C ALA A 64 17.56 1.70 13.17
N ALA A 65 17.83 2.31 12.01
CA ALA A 65 18.27 3.70 11.90
C ALA A 65 17.15 4.73 12.09
N GLY A 66 15.88 4.29 12.22
CA GLY A 66 14.72 5.18 12.37
C GLY A 66 14.29 5.90 11.09
N VAL A 67 14.80 5.48 9.93
CA VAL A 67 14.46 6.05 8.62
C VAL A 67 13.13 5.49 8.11
N VAL A 68 12.84 4.23 8.44
CA VAL A 68 11.61 3.53 8.05
C VAL A 68 10.85 3.10 9.31
N ALA A 69 9.56 3.42 9.37
CA ALA A 69 8.72 2.96 10.46
C ALA A 69 8.54 1.43 10.42
N PRO A 70 8.45 0.72 11.57
CA PRO A 70 8.39 -0.75 11.59
C PRO A 70 7.22 -1.36 10.81
N ASP A 71 6.07 -0.70 10.80
CA ASP A 71 4.88 -1.12 10.05
C ASP A 71 5.08 -1.01 8.54
N VAL A 72 5.68 0.10 8.07
CA VAL A 72 6.07 0.29 6.67
C VAL A 72 7.14 -0.73 6.27
N GLY A 73 8.15 -0.93 7.10
CA GLY A 73 9.22 -1.90 6.86
C GLY A 73 8.70 -3.32 6.69
N ARG A 74 7.71 -3.73 7.50
CA ARG A 74 7.03 -5.02 7.34
C ARG A 74 6.37 -5.16 5.96
N LEU A 75 5.65 -4.13 5.51
CA LEU A 75 4.99 -4.14 4.19
C LEU A 75 6.01 -4.27 3.04
N ILE A 76 7.17 -3.63 3.17
CA ILE A 76 8.27 -3.73 2.20
C ILE A 76 8.82 -5.15 2.18
N CYS A 77 9.13 -5.74 3.34
CA CYS A 77 9.60 -7.13 3.43
C CYS A 77 8.59 -8.14 2.86
N ASP A 78 7.30 -7.95 3.12
CA ASP A 78 6.24 -8.80 2.54
C ASP A 78 6.24 -8.70 1.00
N SER A 79 6.43 -7.49 0.45
CA SER A 79 6.52 -7.25 -0.99
C SER A 79 7.75 -7.90 -1.62
N ILE A 80 8.90 -7.85 -0.93
CA ILE A 80 10.13 -8.56 -1.33
C ILE A 80 9.88 -10.08 -1.35
N GLY A 81 9.16 -10.61 -0.35
CA GLY A 81 8.79 -12.03 -0.30
C GLY A 81 7.92 -12.46 -1.48
N ILE A 82 6.98 -11.62 -1.91
CA ILE A 82 6.17 -11.86 -3.12
C ILE A 82 7.08 -11.96 -4.35
N LEU A 83 8.01 -11.01 -4.52
CA LEU A 83 8.96 -11.02 -5.63
C LEU A 83 9.84 -12.28 -5.64
N ALA A 84 10.32 -12.70 -4.46
CA ALA A 84 11.14 -13.90 -4.31
C ALA A 84 10.38 -15.16 -4.75
N ASN A 85 9.10 -15.28 -4.37
CA ASN A 85 8.25 -16.41 -4.78
C ASN A 85 8.01 -16.44 -6.29
N VAL A 86 7.80 -15.27 -6.92
CA VAL A 86 7.66 -15.17 -8.39
C VAL A 86 8.94 -15.65 -9.08
N ARG A 87 10.10 -15.14 -8.67
CA ARG A 87 11.40 -15.55 -9.24
C ARG A 87 11.67 -17.05 -9.07
N ALA A 88 11.38 -17.61 -7.90
CA ALA A 88 11.51 -19.04 -7.66
C ALA A 88 10.61 -19.86 -8.58
N SER A 89 9.38 -19.39 -8.82
CA SER A 89 8.44 -20.04 -9.74
C SER A 89 8.94 -20.00 -11.18
N GLU A 90 9.46 -18.86 -11.63
CA GLU A 90 10.06 -18.70 -12.96
C GLU A 90 11.30 -19.60 -13.16
N GLU A 91 12.19 -19.67 -12.17
CA GLU A 91 13.37 -20.53 -12.22
C GLU A 91 12.99 -22.01 -12.31
N LEU A 92 12.02 -22.45 -11.51
CA LEU A 92 11.53 -23.82 -11.54
C LEU A 92 10.87 -24.15 -12.88
N ALA A 93 10.07 -23.24 -13.44
CA ALA A 93 9.47 -23.43 -14.77
C ALA A 93 10.53 -23.60 -15.86
N ALA A 94 11.55 -22.73 -15.88
CA ALA A 94 12.66 -22.82 -16.83
C ALA A 94 13.44 -24.12 -16.70
N ARG A 95 13.66 -24.60 -15.47
CA ARG A 95 14.33 -25.89 -15.23
C ARG A 95 13.49 -27.08 -15.70
N ILE A 96 12.17 -27.04 -15.52
CA ILE A 96 11.26 -28.08 -16.01
C ILE A 96 11.31 -28.14 -17.54
N GLU A 97 11.18 -27.00 -18.22
CA GLU A 97 11.24 -26.93 -19.68
C GLU A 97 12.57 -27.49 -20.23
N ALA A 98 13.70 -27.14 -19.61
CA ALA A 98 15.00 -27.68 -19.99
C ALA A 98 15.10 -29.19 -19.80
N LEU A 99 14.49 -29.74 -18.74
CA LEU A 99 14.47 -31.17 -18.47
C LEU A 99 13.56 -31.93 -19.46
N GLU A 100 12.40 -31.37 -19.78
CA GLU A 100 11.46 -31.93 -20.77
C GLU A 100 12.10 -31.98 -22.16
N ALA A 101 12.73 -30.89 -22.59
CA ALA A 101 13.47 -30.83 -23.86
C ALA A 101 14.60 -31.89 -23.92
N ALA A 102 15.35 -32.06 -22.82
CA ALA A 102 16.42 -33.05 -22.75
C ALA A 102 15.90 -34.50 -22.71
N SER A 103 14.72 -34.73 -22.12
CA SER A 103 14.03 -36.02 -22.12
C SER A 103 13.56 -36.39 -23.52
N ASP A 104 12.91 -35.45 -24.21
CA ASP A 104 12.36 -35.67 -25.55
C ASP A 104 13.46 -35.89 -26.59
N ALA A 105 14.60 -35.20 -26.47
CA ALA A 105 15.76 -35.44 -27.32
C ALA A 105 16.41 -36.82 -27.14
N ARG A 106 16.10 -37.54 -26.05
CA ARG A 106 16.63 -38.90 -25.77
C ARG A 106 15.70 -40.01 -26.28
N ARG A 107 14.46 -39.68 -26.65
CA ARG A 107 13.49 -40.62 -27.24
C ARG A 107 13.67 -40.76 -28.74
#